data_AF-A0A7C3IAN4-F1
#
_entry.id   AF-A0A7C3IAN4-F1
#
_cell.length_a   1.000
_cell.length_b   1.000
_cell.length_c   1.000
_cell.angle_alpha   90.00
_cell.angle_beta   90.00
_cell.angle_gamma   90.00
#
_symmetry.space_group_name_H-M   'P 1'
#
loop_
_entity.id
_entity.type
_entity.pdbx_description
1 polymer ?
#
loop_
_entity_poly.entity_id
_entity_poly.type
_entity_poly.pdbx_seq_one_letter_code
_entity_poly.pdbx_strand_id
1 'polypeptide(L)'
;MGADRKLPAHLPALDGVRGMAVLLVMLFHFRSPDLPKWCSAALGLGWCGVDLFFVLSGFLITGILLETREKPGCLQIFWARRILRIFPLYFAALSLLLALGAAGWTPAAADQKWYWLYLNNWLPLLENQNPDHLLGHFWSLAVEEQFYLFWPLAVWLLPAGWTLRVAIGGAALAALARAAAVAGGAGGPVALRGVDAGAAGALLVTSL
;
A
#
# COMPACT_ATOMS: atom_id res chain seq x y z
N MET A 1 -17.67 -27.80 16.66
CA MET A 1 -16.76 -27.40 17.75
C MET A 1 -15.81 -26.35 17.20
N GLY A 2 -16.35 -25.16 16.87
CA GLY A 2 -15.57 -24.07 16.27
C GLY A 2 -15.09 -23.15 17.38
N ALA A 3 -13.79 -23.09 17.60
CA ALA A 3 -13.21 -22.19 18.59
C ALA A 3 -13.54 -20.74 18.18
N ASP A 4 -14.20 -20.00 19.08
CA ASP A 4 -14.33 -18.54 19.05
C ASP A 4 -12.91 -17.94 19.14
N ARG A 5 -12.23 -17.87 18.00
CA ARG A 5 -10.84 -17.43 17.91
C ARG A 5 -10.83 -15.96 17.57
N LYS A 6 -11.14 -15.13 18.56
CA LYS A 6 -10.90 -13.68 18.48
C LYS A 6 -9.42 -13.46 18.27
N LEU A 7 -9.04 -12.81 17.17
CA LEU A 7 -7.66 -12.39 16.96
C LEU A 7 -7.28 -11.49 18.14
N PRO A 8 -6.15 -11.71 18.82
CA PRO A 8 -5.75 -10.86 19.92
C PRO A 8 -5.58 -9.43 19.42
N ALA A 9 -6.00 -8.45 20.23
CA ALA A 9 -6.02 -7.03 19.89
C ALA A 9 -4.65 -6.45 19.45
N HIS A 10 -3.56 -7.15 19.75
CA HIS A 10 -2.21 -6.85 19.31
C HIS A 10 -1.44 -8.15 19.04
N LEU A 11 -0.81 -8.26 17.87
CA LEU A 11 0.01 -9.40 17.46
C LEU A 11 1.46 -8.93 17.28
N PRO A 12 2.31 -8.96 18.32
CA PRO A 12 3.69 -8.47 18.25
C PRO A 12 4.52 -9.12 17.14
N ALA A 13 4.21 -10.37 16.78
CA ALA A 13 4.86 -11.06 15.68
C ALA A 13 4.65 -10.33 14.34
N LEU A 14 3.45 -9.77 14.10
CA LEU A 14 3.17 -9.03 12.87
C LEU A 14 3.96 -7.72 12.83
N ASP A 15 4.14 -7.04 13.97
CA ASP A 15 4.97 -5.84 14.02
C ASP A 15 6.45 -6.14 13.74
N GLY A 16 6.95 -7.29 14.21
CA GLY A 16 8.28 -7.79 13.86
C GLY A 16 8.44 -8.03 12.36
N VAL A 17 7.44 -8.65 11.71
CA VAL A 17 7.45 -8.86 10.25
C VAL A 17 7.36 -7.53 9.50
N ARG A 18 6.57 -6.56 9.98
CA ARG A 18 6.55 -5.19 9.40
C ARG A 18 7.89 -4.50 9.54
N GLY A 19 8.57 -4.65 10.68
CA GLY A 19 9.93 -4.15 10.88
C GLY A 19 10.91 -4.75 9.86
N MET A 20 10.84 -6.06 9.63
CA MET A 20 11.63 -6.74 8.60
C MET A 20 11.31 -6.21 7.19
N ALA A 21 10.03 -5.99 6.89
CA ALA A 21 9.60 -5.40 5.62
C ALA A 21 10.24 -4.01 5.39
N VAL A 22 10.25 -3.15 6.41
CA VAL A 22 10.91 -1.84 6.34
C VAL A 22 12.41 -1.97 6.10
N LEU A 23 13.09 -2.89 6.79
CA LEU A 23 14.53 -3.12 6.56
C LEU A 23 14.82 -3.58 5.13
N LEU A 24 14.01 -4.47 4.57
CA LEU A 24 14.13 -4.90 3.17
C LEU A 24 13.96 -3.73 2.20
N VAL A 25 12.98 -2.84 2.45
CA VAL A 25 12.78 -1.64 1.63
C VAL A 25 13.98 -0.70 1.75
N MET A 26 14.52 -0.50 2.96
CA MET A 26 15.73 0.32 3.13
C MET A 26 16.91 -0.26 2.34
N LEU A 27 17.13 -1.58 2.42
CA LEU A 27 18.18 -2.27 1.65
C LEU A 27 18.02 -2.07 0.14
N PHE A 28 16.80 -2.11 -0.38
CA PHE A 28 16.53 -1.86 -1.80
C PHE A 28 17.04 -0.48 -2.27
N HIS A 29 16.94 0.54 -1.42
CA HIS A 29 17.35 1.91 -1.76
C HIS A 29 18.88 2.11 -1.71
N PHE A 30 19.65 1.18 -1.15
CA PHE A 30 21.12 1.20 -1.21
C PHE A 30 21.68 0.66 -2.54
N ARG A 31 20.82 0.30 -3.49
CA ARG A 31 21.26 -0.19 -4.80
C ARG A 31 21.92 0.95 -5.60
N SER A 32 23.18 0.74 -5.97
CA SER A 32 23.96 1.65 -6.82
C SER A 32 24.46 0.94 -8.08
N PRO A 33 24.60 1.65 -9.23
CA PRO A 33 25.30 1.14 -10.41
C PRO A 33 26.76 0.72 -10.15
N ASP A 34 27.39 1.30 -9.13
CA ASP A 34 28.80 1.06 -8.79
C ASP A 34 29.02 -0.26 -8.03
N LEU A 35 27.94 -0.91 -7.58
CA LEU A 35 28.02 -2.18 -6.87
C LEU A 35 28.22 -3.36 -7.83
N PRO A 36 28.90 -4.44 -7.37
CA PRO A 36 28.93 -5.70 -8.11
C PRO A 36 27.51 -6.17 -8.48
N LYS A 37 27.32 -6.67 -9.70
CA LYS A 37 26.00 -7.09 -10.22
C LYS A 37 25.23 -8.02 -9.27
N TRP A 38 25.93 -8.97 -8.64
CA TRP A 38 25.32 -9.90 -7.67
C TRP A 38 24.80 -9.18 -6.41
N CYS A 39 25.52 -8.17 -5.93
CA CYS A 39 25.15 -7.39 -4.75
C CYS A 39 23.95 -6.49 -5.09
N SER A 40 23.99 -5.81 -6.23
CA SER A 40 22.87 -5.01 -6.75
C SER A 40 21.61 -5.85 -6.97
N ALA A 41 21.76 -7.09 -7.45
CA ALA A 41 20.66 -8.05 -7.59
C ALA A 41 20.09 -8.48 -6.22
N ALA A 42 20.94 -8.78 -5.24
CA ALA A 42 20.52 -9.13 -3.89
C ALA A 42 19.76 -7.98 -3.19
N LEU A 43 20.25 -6.74 -3.30
CA LEU A 43 19.53 -5.55 -2.79
C LEU A 43 18.22 -5.33 -3.53
N GLY A 44 18.17 -5.66 -4.83
CA GLY A 44 16.94 -5.66 -5.63
C GLY A 44 15.82 -6.52 -5.05
N LEU A 45 16.15 -7.62 -4.36
CA LEU A 45 15.16 -8.46 -3.67
C LEU A 45 14.47 -7.71 -2.52
N GLY A 46 15.10 -6.67 -1.96
CA GLY A 46 14.51 -5.84 -0.91
C GLY A 46 13.18 -5.19 -1.30
N TRP A 47 12.86 -5.12 -2.60
CA TRP A 47 11.55 -4.71 -3.09
C TRP A 47 10.41 -5.56 -2.53
N CYS A 48 10.65 -6.85 -2.23
CA CYS A 48 9.63 -7.73 -1.65
C CYS A 48 9.13 -7.24 -0.28
N GLY A 49 9.89 -6.37 0.40
CA GLY A 49 9.43 -5.70 1.61
C GLY A 49 8.18 -4.84 1.38
N VAL A 50 8.07 -4.17 0.22
CA VAL A 50 6.87 -3.40 -0.13
C VAL A 50 5.66 -4.33 -0.31
N ASP A 51 5.86 -5.44 -1.02
CA ASP A 51 4.80 -6.43 -1.23
C ASP A 51 4.34 -7.04 0.10
N LEU A 52 5.29 -7.39 0.98
CA LEU A 52 5.01 -7.89 2.32
C LEU A 52 4.22 -6.88 3.17
N PHE A 53 4.57 -5.59 3.09
CA PHE A 53 3.84 -4.55 3.82
C PHE A 53 2.37 -4.48 3.39
N PHE A 54 2.10 -4.54 2.09
CA PHE A 54 0.73 -4.55 1.57
C PHE A 54 -0.04 -5.82 1.96
N VAL A 55 0.59 -7.00 1.89
CA VAL A 55 -0.02 -8.26 2.38
C VAL A 55 -0.40 -8.15 3.85
N LEU A 56 0.49 -7.65 4.69
CA LEU A 56 0.21 -7.48 6.11
C LEU A 56 -0.90 -6.46 6.35
N SER A 57 -0.89 -5.32 5.67
CA SER A 57 -1.98 -4.34 5.77
C SER A 57 -3.31 -4.97 5.39
N GLY A 58 -3.39 -5.67 4.26
CA GLY A 58 -4.59 -6.39 3.82
C GLY A 58 -5.09 -7.41 4.85
N PHE A 59 -4.18 -8.19 5.45
CA PHE A 59 -4.49 -9.14 6.51
C PHE A 59 -5.06 -8.45 7.75
N LEU A 60 -4.34 -7.47 8.34
CA LEU A 60 -4.81 -6.80 9.56
C LEU A 60 -6.12 -6.05 9.34
N ILE A 61 -6.26 -5.34 8.22
CA ILE A 61 -7.45 -4.54 7.93
C ILE A 61 -8.66 -5.46 7.78
N THR A 62 -8.54 -6.52 6.97
CA THR A 62 -9.65 -7.45 6.73
C THR A 62 -10.08 -8.14 8.02
N GLY A 63 -9.12 -8.57 8.86
CA GLY A 63 -9.42 -9.15 10.17
C GLY A 63 -10.22 -8.21 11.07
N ILE A 64 -9.78 -6.95 11.19
CA ILE A 64 -10.47 -5.93 11.99
C ILE A 64 -11.88 -5.67 11.45
N LEU A 65 -12.03 -5.55 10.13
CA LEU A 65 -13.32 -5.28 9.50
C LEU A 65 -14.31 -6.42 9.71
N LEU A 66 -13.87 -7.67 9.58
CA LEU A 66 -14.72 -8.84 9.81
C LEU A 66 -15.13 -8.95 11.28
N GLU A 67 -14.22 -8.70 12.22
CA GLU A 67 -14.51 -8.75 13.67
C GLU A 67 -15.44 -7.61 14.13
N THR A 68 -15.32 -6.44 13.51
CA THR A 68 -16.11 -5.26 13.90
C THR A 68 -17.35 -5.04 13.05
N ARG A 69 -17.61 -5.89 12.05
CA ARG A 69 -18.69 -5.72 11.07
C ARG A 69 -20.07 -5.50 11.71
N GLU A 70 -20.38 -6.24 12.76
CA GLU A 70 -21.68 -6.21 13.44
C GLU A 70 -21.80 -5.06 14.47
N LYS A 71 -20.71 -4.34 14.75
CA LYS A 71 -20.71 -3.25 15.71
C LYS A 71 -21.27 -1.97 15.07
N PRO A 72 -22.19 -1.24 15.73
CA PRO A 72 -22.69 0.01 15.21
C PRO A 72 -21.54 1.03 15.06
N GLY A 73 -21.52 1.74 13.93
CA GLY A 73 -20.50 2.75 13.65
C GLY A 73 -19.11 2.21 13.29
N CYS A 74 -18.98 0.92 12.96
CA CYS A 74 -17.69 0.28 12.69
C CYS A 74 -16.85 0.99 11.62
N LEU A 75 -17.46 1.39 10.50
CA LEU A 75 -16.79 2.11 9.42
C LEU A 75 -16.32 3.51 9.84
N GLN A 76 -17.17 4.27 10.53
CA GLN A 76 -16.83 5.61 11.00
C GLN A 76 -15.66 5.57 11.99
N ILE A 77 -15.68 4.63 12.93
CA ILE A 77 -14.59 4.44 13.89
C ILE A 77 -13.31 3.99 13.18
N PHE A 78 -13.43 3.08 12.20
CA PHE A 78 -12.30 2.62 11.40
C PHE A 78 -11.63 3.78 10.65
N TRP A 79 -12.39 4.57 9.90
CA TRP A 79 -11.86 5.71 9.15
C TRP A 79 -11.33 6.81 10.05
N ALA A 80 -12.04 7.17 11.13
CA ALA A 80 -11.59 8.20 12.06
C ALA A 80 -10.22 7.88 12.66
N ARG A 81 -9.99 6.63 13.08
CA ARG A 81 -8.69 6.19 13.62
C ARG A 81 -7.57 6.27 12.57
N ARG A 82 -7.87 5.97 11.31
CA ARG A 82 -6.89 5.98 10.21
C ARG A 82 -6.54 7.42 9.82
N ILE A 83 -7.55 8.25 9.59
CA ILE A 83 -7.41 9.66 9.21
C ILE A 83 -6.61 10.41 10.27
N LEU A 84 -6.97 10.29 11.55
CA LEU A 84 -6.27 10.98 12.64
C LEU A 84 -4.82 10.52 12.82
N ARG A 85 -4.47 9.31 12.37
CA ARG A 85 -3.11 8.77 12.45
C ARG A 85 -2.25 9.15 11.25
N ILE A 86 -2.81 9.11 10.05
CA ILE A 86 -2.04 9.19 8.80
C ILE A 86 -2.01 10.63 8.26
N PHE A 87 -3.16 11.31 8.22
CA PHE A 87 -3.28 12.59 7.51
C PHE A 87 -2.42 13.70 8.13
N PRO A 88 -2.37 13.89 9.46
CA PRO A 88 -1.56 14.95 10.05
C PRO A 88 -0.08 14.81 9.67
N LEU A 89 0.47 13.60 9.77
CA LEU A 89 1.87 13.35 9.47
C LEU A 89 2.15 13.45 7.96
N TYR A 90 1.24 12.93 7.13
CA TYR A 90 1.37 13.01 5.68
C TYR A 90 1.41 14.45 5.17
N PHE A 91 0.40 15.26 5.51
CA PHE A 91 0.32 16.63 5.02
C PHE A 91 1.41 17.51 5.62
N ALA A 92 1.84 17.25 6.86
CA ALA A 92 3.01 17.94 7.44
C ALA A 92 4.29 17.63 6.66
N ALA A 93 4.56 16.34 6.38
CA ALA A 93 5.74 15.93 5.62
C ALA A 93 5.72 16.45 4.18
N LEU A 94 4.56 16.36 3.52
CA LEU A 94 4.37 16.88 2.16
C LEU A 94 4.61 18.40 2.11
N SER A 95 3.98 19.15 3.02
CA SER A 95 4.13 20.61 3.09
C SER A 95 5.58 21.01 3.35
N LEU A 96 6.27 20.31 4.26
CA LEU A 96 7.68 20.56 4.56
C LEU A 96 8.56 20.33 3.33
N LEU A 97 8.39 19.19 2.64
CA LEU A 97 9.19 18.87 1.46
C LEU A 97 8.95 19.84 0.29
N LEU A 98 7.70 20.27 0.08
CA LEU A 98 7.36 21.28 -0.91
C LEU A 98 7.93 22.66 -0.55
N ALA A 99 7.91 23.04 0.74
CA ALA A 99 8.53 24.29 1.20
C ALA A 99 10.05 24.29 1.01
N LEU A 100 10.72 23.17 1.27
CA LEU A 100 12.16 23.01 1.00
C LEU A 100 12.46 23.12 -0.50
N GLY A 101 11.60 22.54 -1.35
CA GLY A 101 11.71 22.68 -2.81
C GLY A 101 11.54 24.12 -3.28
N ALA A 102 10.54 24.82 -2.74
CA ALA A 102 10.30 26.24 -3.04
C ALA A 102 11.46 27.15 -2.57
N ALA A 103 12.13 26.78 -1.48
CA ALA A 103 13.33 27.46 -0.99
C ALA A 103 14.62 27.06 -1.75
N GLY A 104 14.52 26.21 -2.78
CA GLY A 104 15.65 25.82 -3.63
C GLY A 104 16.57 24.75 -3.04
N TRP A 105 16.19 24.13 -1.92
CA TRP A 105 17.00 23.05 -1.28
C TRP A 105 16.85 21.72 -2.00
N THR A 106 15.74 21.53 -2.72
CA THR A 106 15.44 20.33 -3.50
C THR A 106 14.78 20.71 -4.82
N PRO A 107 14.80 19.82 -5.85
CA PRO A 107 14.05 20.05 -7.07
C PRO A 107 12.56 20.27 -6.76
N ALA A 108 11.97 21.28 -7.38
CA ALA A 108 10.54 21.57 -7.22
C ALA A 108 9.70 20.48 -7.91
N ALA A 109 8.65 20.02 -7.22
CA ALA A 109 7.69 19.07 -7.76
C ALA A 109 6.84 19.72 -8.85
N ALA A 110 6.82 19.12 -10.05
CA ALA A 110 6.16 19.69 -11.23
C ALA A 110 4.61 19.65 -11.11
N ASP A 111 4.05 18.56 -10.58
CA ASP A 111 2.59 18.32 -10.54
C ASP A 111 2.09 17.97 -9.12
N GLN A 112 2.12 18.97 -8.24
CA GLN A 112 1.78 18.82 -6.81
C GLN A 112 0.36 18.31 -6.55
N LYS A 113 -0.59 18.56 -7.48
CA LYS A 113 -2.01 18.15 -7.39
C LYS A 113 -2.18 16.66 -7.09
N TRP A 114 -1.35 15.80 -7.68
CA TRP A 114 -1.45 14.34 -7.51
C TRP A 114 -1.07 13.88 -6.11
N TYR A 115 -0.17 14.60 -5.44
CA TYR A 115 0.24 14.31 -4.07
C TYR A 115 -0.87 14.72 -3.09
N TRP A 116 -1.41 15.93 -3.22
CA TRP A 116 -2.52 16.39 -2.37
C TRP A 116 -3.76 15.48 -2.41
N LEU A 117 -4.00 14.82 -3.55
CA LEU A 117 -5.14 13.93 -3.76
C LEU A 117 -4.87 12.46 -3.47
N TYR A 118 -3.66 12.07 -3.02
CA TYR A 118 -3.26 10.65 -2.91
C TYR A 118 -3.43 9.88 -4.24
N LEU A 119 -3.07 10.51 -5.36
CA LEU A 119 -3.17 9.95 -6.71
C LEU A 119 -1.80 9.88 -7.42
N ASN A 120 -0.70 10.18 -6.74
CA ASN A 120 0.64 10.20 -7.34
C ASN A 120 1.09 8.81 -7.84
N ASN A 121 0.46 7.72 -7.41
CA ASN A 121 0.70 6.39 -7.97
C ASN A 121 0.24 6.27 -9.43
N TRP A 122 -0.69 7.11 -9.91
CA TRP A 122 -1.24 7.09 -11.27
C TRP A 122 -0.44 7.92 -12.29
N LEU A 123 0.47 8.79 -11.83
CA LEU A 123 1.32 9.65 -12.67
C LEU A 123 2.01 8.91 -13.84
N PRO A 124 2.65 7.74 -13.63
CA PRO A 124 3.30 7.01 -14.72
C PRO A 124 2.33 6.53 -15.81
N LEU A 125 1.08 6.26 -15.43
CA LEU A 125 0.09 5.70 -16.34
C LEU A 125 -0.68 6.80 -17.08
N LEU A 126 -1.03 7.88 -16.39
CA LEU A 126 -1.92 8.93 -16.93
C LEU A 126 -1.16 10.06 -17.62
N GLU A 127 0.02 10.40 -17.13
CA GLU A 127 0.81 11.54 -17.64
C GLU A 127 2.17 11.09 -18.22
N ASN A 128 2.48 9.78 -18.22
CA ASN A 128 3.80 9.23 -18.61
C ASN A 128 4.97 9.87 -17.84
N GLN A 129 4.70 10.33 -16.62
CA GLN A 129 5.69 10.96 -15.75
C GLN A 129 6.06 10.03 -14.61
N ASN A 130 7.36 9.93 -14.31
CA ASN A 130 7.80 9.25 -13.09
C ASN A 130 7.59 10.18 -11.90
N PRO A 131 7.17 9.65 -10.73
CA PRO A 131 7.07 10.45 -9.52
C PRO A 131 8.43 11.08 -9.18
N ASP A 132 8.41 12.31 -8.66
CA ASP A 132 9.62 13.01 -8.22
C ASP A 132 10.46 12.12 -7.30
N HIS A 133 11.79 12.12 -7.44
CA HIS A 133 12.64 11.20 -6.67
C HIS A 133 12.44 11.28 -5.15
N LEU A 134 12.17 12.49 -4.62
CA LEU A 134 11.97 12.71 -3.18
C LEU A 134 10.55 12.40 -2.72
N LEU A 135 9.55 12.75 -3.53
CA LEU A 135 8.14 12.52 -3.22
C LEU A 135 7.66 11.16 -3.72
N GLY A 136 8.50 10.43 -4.46
CA GLY A 136 8.12 9.21 -5.14
C GLY A 136 7.63 8.17 -4.16
N HIS A 137 8.29 8.05 -3.01
CA HIS A 137 7.94 7.09 -1.96
C HIS A 137 6.51 7.23 -1.42
N PHE A 138 5.83 8.37 -1.62
CA PHE A 138 4.43 8.53 -1.22
C PHE A 138 3.45 7.68 -2.04
N TRP A 139 3.87 7.09 -3.17
CA TRP A 139 3.01 6.23 -3.99
C TRP A 139 2.44 5.04 -3.20
N SER A 140 3.24 4.44 -2.31
CA SER A 140 2.81 3.24 -1.58
C SER A 140 1.73 3.59 -0.56
N LEU A 141 1.85 4.77 0.06
CA LEU A 141 0.83 5.31 0.95
C LEU A 141 -0.44 5.71 0.20
N ALA A 142 -0.33 6.24 -1.02
CA ALA A 142 -1.49 6.50 -1.88
C ALA A 142 -2.28 5.23 -2.19
N VAL A 143 -1.58 4.14 -2.55
CA VAL A 143 -2.22 2.83 -2.74
C VAL A 143 -2.86 2.33 -1.44
N GLU A 144 -2.18 2.50 -0.30
CA GLU A 144 -2.72 2.07 0.99
C GLU A 144 -3.98 2.87 1.40
N GLU A 145 -4.01 4.18 1.14
CA GLU A 145 -5.18 5.02 1.40
C GLU A 145 -6.37 4.69 0.50
N GLN A 146 -6.11 4.42 -0.79
CA GLN A 146 -7.12 3.91 -1.71
C GLN A 146 -7.69 2.58 -1.18
N PHE A 147 -6.84 1.69 -0.68
CA PHE A 147 -7.29 0.45 -0.05
C PHE A 147 -8.10 0.71 1.23
N TYR A 148 -7.70 1.65 2.09
CA TYR A 148 -8.44 2.05 3.30
C TYR A 148 -9.82 2.65 3.00
N LEU A 149 -10.01 3.26 1.83
CA LEU A 149 -11.29 3.79 1.41
C LEU A 149 -12.20 2.70 0.83
N PHE A 150 -11.70 1.94 -0.15
CA PHE A 150 -12.52 1.01 -0.94
C PHE A 150 -12.76 -0.34 -0.25
N TRP A 151 -11.76 -0.87 0.47
CA TRP A 151 -11.87 -2.22 1.04
C TRP A 151 -12.90 -2.33 2.18
N PRO A 152 -12.98 -1.40 3.15
CA PRO A 152 -14.04 -1.41 4.16
C PRO A 152 -15.45 -1.35 3.56
N LEU A 153 -15.63 -0.54 2.52
CA LEU A 153 -16.91 -0.46 1.79
C LEU A 153 -17.25 -1.80 1.15
N ALA A 154 -16.29 -2.45 0.49
CA ALA A 154 -16.48 -3.77 -0.10
C ALA A 154 -16.86 -4.81 0.95
N VAL A 155 -16.13 -4.88 2.07
CA VAL A 155 -16.41 -5.85 3.16
C VAL A 155 -17.79 -5.61 3.79
N TRP A 156 -18.19 -4.34 3.94
CA TRP A 156 -19.46 -3.99 4.57
C TRP A 156 -20.66 -4.26 3.66
N LEU A 157 -20.57 -3.85 2.38
CA LEU A 157 -21.66 -3.99 1.39
C LEU A 157 -21.82 -5.42 0.90
N LEU A 158 -20.75 -6.22 0.84
CA LEU A 158 -20.79 -7.55 0.24
C LEU A 158 -21.04 -8.65 1.29
N PRO A 159 -21.78 -9.72 0.95
CA PRO A 159 -21.87 -10.90 1.81
C PRO A 159 -20.47 -11.48 2.09
N ALA A 160 -20.26 -12.09 3.26
CA ALA A 160 -18.93 -12.59 3.66
C ALA A 160 -18.28 -13.54 2.63
N GLY A 161 -19.09 -14.37 1.94
CA GLY A 161 -18.61 -15.26 0.88
C GLY A 161 -18.17 -14.56 -0.43
N TRP A 162 -18.56 -13.31 -0.63
CA TRP A 162 -18.14 -12.49 -1.78
C TRP A 162 -16.87 -11.69 -1.51
N THR A 163 -16.55 -11.40 -0.24
CA THR A 163 -15.31 -10.72 0.14
C THR A 163 -14.08 -11.45 -0.41
N LEU A 164 -14.06 -12.78 -0.26
CA LEU A 164 -13.00 -13.64 -0.82
C LEU A 164 -12.94 -13.52 -2.35
N ARG A 165 -14.09 -13.59 -3.03
CA ARG A 165 -14.17 -13.52 -4.50
C ARG A 165 -13.70 -12.19 -5.05
N VAL A 166 -14.03 -11.09 -4.37
CA VAL A 166 -13.60 -9.74 -4.75
C VAL A 166 -12.12 -9.53 -4.48
N ALA A 167 -11.56 -10.07 -3.39
CA ALA A 167 -10.12 -10.09 -3.19
C ALA A 167 -9.41 -10.85 -4.33
N ILE A 168 -9.84 -12.08 -4.65
CA ILE A 168 -9.25 -12.87 -5.74
C ILE A 168 -9.39 -12.15 -7.08
N GLY A 169 -10.59 -11.65 -7.40
CA GLY A 169 -10.86 -10.94 -8.64
C GLY A 169 -10.04 -9.66 -8.77
N GLY A 170 -9.92 -8.88 -7.69
CA GLY A 170 -9.10 -7.68 -7.63
C GLY A 170 -7.61 -7.98 -7.82
N ALA A 171 -7.09 -9.01 -7.15
CA ALA A 171 -5.71 -9.45 -7.32
C ALA A 171 -5.44 -9.93 -8.75
N ALA A 172 -6.33 -10.75 -9.31
CA ALA A 172 -6.18 -11.25 -10.68
C ALA A 172 -6.26 -10.11 -11.70
N LEU A 173 -7.20 -9.18 -11.53
CA LEU A 173 -7.34 -8.02 -12.41
C LEU A 173 -6.12 -7.12 -12.38
N ALA A 174 -5.59 -6.81 -11.20
CA ALA A 174 -4.42 -5.96 -11.08
C ALA A 174 -3.15 -6.69 -11.57
N ALA A 175 -3.02 -8.01 -11.39
CA ALA A 175 -1.97 -8.81 -12.03
C ALA A 175 -2.05 -8.75 -13.57
N LEU A 176 -3.25 -8.93 -14.15
CA LEU A 176 -3.47 -8.88 -15.59
C LEU A 176 -3.21 -7.48 -16.15
N ALA A 177 -3.70 -6.44 -15.49
CA ALA A 177 -3.47 -5.06 -15.88
C ALA A 177 -1.99 -4.68 -15.83
N ARG A 178 -1.23 -5.18 -14.85
CA ARG A 178 0.24 -5.04 -14.83
C ARG A 178 0.90 -5.76 -15.99
N ALA A 179 0.52 -7.01 -16.26
CA ALA A 179 1.08 -7.78 -17.38
C ALA A 179 0.83 -7.07 -18.73
N ALA A 180 -0.39 -6.55 -18.92
CA ALA A 180 -0.76 -5.78 -20.10
C ALA A 180 0.04 -4.47 -20.23
N ALA A 181 0.22 -3.73 -19.14
CA ALA A 181 1.00 -2.49 -19.13
C ALA A 181 2.49 -2.73 -19.46
N VAL A 182 3.08 -3.79 -18.90
CA VAL A 182 4.47 -4.20 -19.21
C VAL A 182 4.59 -4.61 -20.67
N ALA A 183 3.63 -5.38 -21.20
CA ALA A 183 3.60 -5.75 -22.61
C ALA A 183 3.42 -4.54 -23.55
N GLY A 184 2.72 -3.49 -23.10
CA GLY A 184 2.55 -2.22 -23.80
C GLY A 184 3.74 -1.24 -23.68
N GLY A 185 4.83 -1.63 -23.02
CA GLY A 185 6.03 -0.80 -22.87
C GLY A 185 5.95 0.28 -21.78
N ALA A 186 4.87 0.31 -20.99
CA ALA A 186 4.79 1.20 -19.83
C ALA A 186 5.73 0.67 -18.73
N GLY A 187 6.63 1.54 -18.24
CA GLY A 187 7.50 1.26 -17.10
C GLY A 187 6.64 0.77 -15.93
N GLY A 188 6.86 -0.47 -15.50
CA GLY A 188 5.89 -1.29 -14.75
C GLY A 188 5.03 -0.50 -13.77
N PRO A 189 3.71 -0.43 -13.96
CA PRO A 189 2.86 0.57 -13.33
C PRO A 189 2.84 0.36 -11.82
N VAL A 190 3.54 1.25 -11.13
CA VAL A 190 3.50 1.39 -9.67
C VAL A 190 2.06 1.59 -9.18
N ALA A 191 1.21 2.22 -10.00
CA ALA A 191 -0.23 2.38 -9.81
C ALA A 191 -0.98 1.10 -9.39
N LEU A 192 -0.59 -0.04 -9.97
CA LEU A 192 -1.27 -1.32 -9.82
C LEU A 192 -0.51 -2.27 -8.90
N ARG A 193 0.62 -1.83 -8.32
CA ARG A 193 1.40 -2.62 -7.36
C ARG A 193 0.87 -2.34 -5.96
N GLY A 194 0.58 -3.40 -5.21
CA GLY A 194 0.03 -3.33 -3.85
C GLY A 194 -1.43 -3.76 -3.72
N VAL A 195 -2.23 -3.65 -4.80
CA VAL A 195 -3.62 -4.13 -4.83
C VAL A 195 -3.69 -5.66 -4.65
N ASP A 196 -2.88 -6.41 -5.39
CA ASP A 196 -2.82 -7.88 -5.29
C ASP A 196 -2.28 -8.36 -3.96
N ALA A 197 -1.28 -7.65 -3.44
CA ALA A 197 -0.67 -7.96 -2.16
C ALA A 197 -1.68 -7.73 -1.02
N GLY A 198 -2.35 -6.58 -1.01
CA GLY A 198 -3.46 -6.31 -0.07
C GLY A 198 -4.59 -7.33 -0.18
N ALA A 199 -4.96 -7.71 -1.40
CA ALA A 199 -5.93 -8.76 -1.63
C ALA A 199 -5.45 -10.13 -1.10
N ALA A 200 -4.20 -10.53 -1.34
CA ALA A 200 -3.63 -11.77 -0.81
C ALA A 200 -3.65 -11.81 0.73
N GLY A 201 -3.37 -10.67 1.38
CA GLY A 201 -3.55 -10.50 2.81
C GLY A 201 -4.98 -10.75 3.28
N ALA A 202 -5.95 -10.21 2.56
CA ALA A 202 -7.37 -10.45 2.83
C ALA A 202 -7.75 -11.93 2.68
N LEU A 203 -7.20 -12.63 1.67
CA LEU A 203 -7.44 -14.06 1.46
C LEU A 203 -6.98 -14.91 2.65
N LEU A 204 -5.80 -14.59 3.20
CA LEU A 204 -5.23 -15.32 4.34
C LEU A 204 -6.14 -15.26 5.57
N VAL A 205 -6.79 -14.13 5.84
CA VAL A 205 -7.74 -14.02 6.96
C VAL A 205 -8.99 -14.85 6.71
N THR A 206 -9.57 -14.77 5.52
CA THR A 206 -10.83 -15.45 5.22
C THR A 206 -10.70 -16.97 5.11
N SER A 207 -9.47 -17.49 5.05
CA SER A 207 -9.17 -18.92 4.95
C SER A 207 -8.82 -19.57 6.31
N LEU A 208 -8.71 -18.78 7.38
CA LEU A 208 -8.45 -19.22 8.75
C LEU A 208 -9.75 -19.43 9.53
#